data_AF-N4WXA6-F1
#
_entry.id   AF-N4WXA6-F1
#
_cell.length_a   1.000
_cell.length_b   1.000
_cell.length_c   1.000
_cell.angle_alpha   90.00
_cell.angle_beta   90.00
_cell.angle_gamma   90.00
#
_symmetry.space_group_name_H-M   'P 1'
#
loop_
_entity.id
_entity.type
_entity.pdbx_description
1 polymer ?
#
loop_
_entity_poly.entity_id
_entity_poly.type
_entity_poly.pdbx_seq_one_letter_code
_entity_poly.pdbx_strand_id
1 'polypeptide(L)'
;MEIQTNNIHVRDQEWQEFTLTNDNGMSVSILNFGGIITRIFAPDRDGNIENCVIGFKNYEDYLDNPAFFGALIGRVAGRIENAQFELDGKSFSLPTNEGNHHLHGGEPGFHKSIWDVKPFENQESIGLTLTLHSPDGENGYPGNLDMTVTYTLSNDNDFTISYEGTADQNTVLTTTNHSYFNLSGDLTSDIKDHNITLDSSQFVELDEELIPTGKKLAVDQTAYDFRQGRKMKDGVTSDFHQNLVANHGYDHYFIFDQSKEERAIVRDDKSGRELRVTTNQPGVVMYTSNNLPEGLHLRERDSVRYLGLCLETQASPASIHHDGFPSVWLEKGETYSKETTFHFRTYA
;
A
#
# COMPACT_ATOMS: atom_id res chain seq x y z
N MET A 1 5.15 1.95 -26.25
CA MET A 1 4.36 1.64 -25.06
C MET A 1 2.99 1.12 -25.50
N GLU A 2 2.29 0.33 -24.69
CA GLU A 2 1.00 -0.27 -25.05
C GLU A 2 0.06 -0.33 -23.84
N ILE A 3 -1.23 -0.10 -24.07
CA ILE A 3 -2.31 -0.32 -23.09
C ILE A 3 -3.27 -1.38 -23.64
N GLN A 4 -3.37 -2.51 -22.95
CA GLN A 4 -4.34 -3.57 -23.26
C GLN A 4 -5.47 -3.58 -22.25
N THR A 5 -6.72 -3.74 -22.70
CA THR A 5 -7.89 -3.84 -21.82
C THR A 5 -8.62 -5.16 -22.05
N ASN A 6 -8.85 -5.90 -20.96
CA ASN A 6 -9.60 -7.15 -20.95
C ASN A 6 -10.84 -6.99 -20.08
N ASN A 7 -12.01 -7.35 -20.60
CA ASN A 7 -13.23 -7.40 -19.80
C ASN A 7 -13.28 -8.71 -19.01
N ILE A 8 -13.58 -8.62 -17.72
CA ILE A 8 -13.61 -9.73 -16.77
C ILE A 8 -15.02 -9.80 -16.17
N HIS A 9 -15.69 -10.92 -16.40
CA HIS A 9 -17.00 -11.17 -15.82
C HIS A 9 -16.84 -11.91 -14.48
N VAL A 10 -17.26 -11.28 -13.38
CA VAL A 10 -17.18 -11.85 -12.03
C VAL A 10 -18.57 -11.84 -11.41
N ARG A 11 -19.20 -13.02 -11.34
CA ARG A 11 -20.59 -13.20 -10.89
C ARG A 11 -21.57 -12.32 -11.68
N ASP A 12 -22.06 -11.26 -11.07
CA ASP A 12 -23.01 -10.28 -11.62
C ASP A 12 -22.35 -8.92 -11.92
N GLN A 13 -21.03 -8.82 -11.77
CA GLN A 13 -20.25 -7.62 -12.00
C GLN A 13 -19.39 -7.72 -13.27
N GLU A 14 -19.27 -6.59 -13.97
CA GLU A 14 -18.36 -6.41 -15.10
C GLU A 14 -17.17 -5.59 -14.64
N TRP A 15 -15.99 -6.20 -14.68
CA TRP A 15 -14.72 -5.55 -14.40
C TRP A 15 -13.89 -5.42 -15.67
N GLN A 16 -12.86 -4.60 -15.61
CA GLN A 16 -11.85 -4.44 -16.64
C GLN A 16 -10.47 -4.56 -16.01
N GLU A 17 -9.60 -5.36 -16.61
CA GLU A 17 -8.16 -5.35 -16.32
C GLU A 17 -7.43 -4.60 -17.43
N PHE A 18 -6.65 -3.61 -17.03
CA PHE A 18 -5.78 -2.82 -17.89
C PHE A 18 -4.35 -3.27 -17.68
N THR A 19 -3.62 -3.59 -18.75
CA THR A 19 -2.17 -3.87 -18.69
C THR A 19 -1.42 -2.79 -19.41
N LEU A 20 -0.58 -2.07 -18.65
CA LEU A 20 0.34 -1.05 -19.13
C LEU A 20 1.68 -1.73 -19.41
N THR A 21 2.22 -1.63 -20.63
CA THR A 21 3.55 -2.16 -20.99
C THR A 21 4.42 -1.06 -21.58
N ASN A 22 5.60 -0.86 -21.01
CA ASN A 22 6.56 0.12 -21.53
C ASN A 22 7.51 -0.49 -22.59
N ASP A 23 8.38 0.33 -23.20
CA ASP A 23 9.26 -0.12 -24.28
C ASP A 23 10.41 -1.02 -23.80
N ASN A 24 10.63 -1.10 -22.48
CA ASN A 24 11.61 -1.98 -21.84
C ASN A 24 11.02 -3.32 -21.38
N GLY A 25 9.74 -3.57 -21.69
CA GLY A 25 9.05 -4.82 -21.36
C GLY A 25 8.55 -4.92 -19.92
N MET A 26 8.76 -3.89 -19.08
CA MET A 26 8.09 -3.81 -17.78
C MET A 26 6.60 -3.63 -18.01
N SER A 27 5.78 -4.36 -17.24
CA SER A 27 4.33 -4.21 -17.32
C SER A 27 3.63 -4.23 -15.96
N VAL A 28 2.49 -3.55 -15.89
CA VAL A 28 1.64 -3.48 -14.69
C VAL A 28 0.20 -3.76 -15.10
N SER A 29 -0.44 -4.72 -14.42
CA SER A 29 -1.85 -5.04 -14.62
C SER A 29 -2.69 -4.48 -13.46
N ILE A 30 -3.75 -3.73 -13.79
CA ILE A 30 -4.62 -3.04 -12.83
C ILE A 30 -6.10 -3.35 -13.13
N LEU A 31 -6.88 -3.72 -12.12
CA LEU A 31 -8.34 -3.82 -12.21
C LEU A 31 -9.00 -2.46 -11.96
N ASN A 32 -10.08 -2.17 -12.67
CA ASN A 32 -10.97 -1.07 -12.27
C ASN A 32 -11.70 -1.35 -10.94
N PHE A 33 -11.88 -2.61 -10.58
CA PHE A 33 -12.35 -3.00 -9.25
C PHE A 33 -11.22 -2.80 -8.23
N GLY A 34 -11.49 -1.98 -7.21
CA GLY A 34 -10.57 -1.64 -6.13
C GLY A 34 -9.32 -0.87 -6.56
N GLY A 35 -9.20 -0.49 -7.84
CA GLY A 35 -7.94 -0.03 -8.43
C GLY A 35 -6.80 -1.02 -8.25
N ILE A 36 -7.11 -2.33 -8.17
CA ILE A 36 -6.19 -3.35 -7.68
C ILE A 36 -5.06 -3.62 -8.67
N ILE A 37 -3.82 -3.50 -8.22
CA ILE A 37 -2.66 -3.98 -8.96
C ILE A 37 -2.58 -5.50 -8.82
N THR A 38 -2.79 -6.21 -9.93
CA THR A 38 -2.81 -7.67 -9.93
C THR A 38 -1.43 -8.27 -10.23
N ARG A 39 -0.60 -7.58 -11.02
CA ARG A 39 0.73 -8.03 -11.46
C ARG A 39 1.65 -6.84 -11.73
N ILE A 40 2.95 -7.03 -11.49
CA ILE A 40 4.03 -6.13 -11.92
C ILE A 40 5.17 -7.01 -12.43
N PHE A 41 5.39 -7.03 -13.74
CA PHE A 41 6.50 -7.73 -14.35
C PHE A 41 7.70 -6.79 -14.50
N ALA A 42 8.84 -7.13 -13.90
CA ALA A 42 10.05 -6.30 -13.94
C ALA A 42 11.33 -7.12 -14.23
N PRO A 43 12.30 -6.55 -14.97
CA PRO A 43 13.54 -7.24 -15.32
C PRO A 43 14.46 -7.44 -14.11
N ASP A 44 15.16 -8.57 -14.08
CA ASP A 44 16.31 -8.81 -13.20
C ASP A 44 17.64 -8.39 -13.87
N ARG A 45 18.77 -8.61 -13.19
CA ARG A 45 20.11 -8.27 -13.69
C ARG A 45 20.48 -8.94 -15.02
N ASP A 46 19.88 -10.10 -15.29
CA ASP A 46 20.14 -10.93 -16.48
C ASP A 46 19.11 -10.68 -17.59
N GLY A 47 18.15 -9.79 -17.35
CA GLY A 47 17.08 -9.42 -18.28
C GLY A 47 15.85 -10.33 -18.22
N ASN A 48 15.75 -11.26 -17.25
CA ASN A 48 14.55 -12.07 -17.08
C ASN A 48 13.46 -11.23 -16.41
N ILE A 49 12.28 -11.21 -17.04
CA ILE A 49 11.14 -10.43 -16.60
C ILE A 49 10.18 -11.35 -15.85
N GLU A 50 9.97 -11.08 -14.56
CA GLU A 50 9.10 -11.91 -13.69
C GLU A 50 8.14 -11.03 -12.87
N ASN A 51 7.03 -11.63 -12.44
CA ASN A 51 6.05 -10.96 -11.59
C ASN A 51 6.62 -10.74 -10.18
N CYS A 52 6.56 -9.49 -9.73
CA CYS A 52 7.14 -9.04 -8.46
C CYS A 52 6.09 -8.72 -7.39
N VAL A 53 4.80 -9.00 -7.63
CA VAL A 53 3.74 -8.80 -6.64
C VAL A 53 2.81 -10.01 -6.50
N ILE A 54 2.36 -10.25 -5.28
CA ILE A 54 1.38 -11.30 -4.97
C ILE A 54 -0.01 -10.91 -5.50
N GLY A 55 -0.74 -11.87 -6.06
CA GLY A 55 -2.17 -11.73 -6.29
C GLY A 55 -2.88 -13.06 -6.50
N PHE A 56 -4.21 -13.04 -6.43
CA PHE A 56 -5.04 -14.24 -6.54
C PHE A 56 -4.97 -14.92 -7.90
N LYS A 57 -5.16 -16.24 -7.87
CA LYS A 57 -5.29 -17.07 -9.07
C LYS A 57 -6.52 -16.71 -9.88
N ASN A 58 -7.67 -16.51 -9.23
CA ASN A 58 -8.93 -16.19 -9.89
C ASN A 58 -9.36 -14.75 -9.58
N TYR A 59 -10.01 -14.08 -10.54
CA TYR A 59 -10.53 -12.73 -10.30
C TYR A 59 -11.63 -12.70 -9.25
N GLU A 60 -12.45 -13.77 -9.16
CA GLU A 60 -13.54 -13.86 -8.18
C GLU A 60 -13.05 -13.79 -6.73
N ASP A 61 -11.81 -14.23 -6.45
CA ASP A 61 -11.24 -14.19 -5.10
C ASP A 61 -11.00 -12.73 -4.62
N TYR A 62 -10.88 -11.77 -5.54
CA TYR A 62 -10.79 -10.35 -5.18
C TYR A 62 -12.11 -9.79 -4.62
N LEU A 63 -13.26 -10.46 -4.83
CA LEU A 63 -14.52 -10.06 -4.20
C LEU A 63 -14.46 -10.13 -2.68
N ASP A 64 -13.67 -11.05 -2.11
CA ASP A 64 -13.44 -11.15 -0.67
C ASP A 64 -12.15 -10.44 -0.27
N ASN A 65 -11.03 -10.74 -0.94
CA ASN A 65 -9.72 -10.13 -0.73
C ASN A 65 -9.39 -9.77 0.73
N PRO A 66 -9.41 -10.73 1.67
CA PRO A 66 -9.26 -10.45 3.10
C PRO A 66 -7.86 -9.91 3.47
N ALA A 67 -6.90 -10.01 2.56
CA ALA A 67 -5.54 -9.48 2.71
C ALA A 67 -5.30 -8.17 1.92
N PHE A 68 -6.32 -7.61 1.27
CA PHE A 68 -6.25 -6.37 0.50
C PHE A 68 -5.19 -6.37 -0.63
N PHE A 69 -4.86 -7.52 -1.21
CA PHE A 69 -3.80 -7.65 -2.21
C PHE A 69 -3.94 -6.60 -3.33
N GLY A 70 -2.95 -5.71 -3.41
CA GLY A 70 -2.81 -4.72 -4.48
C GLY A 70 -3.84 -3.60 -4.50
N ALA A 71 -4.77 -3.56 -3.54
CA ALA A 71 -5.91 -2.65 -3.58
C ALA A 71 -5.56 -1.21 -3.22
N LEU A 72 -6.33 -0.27 -3.74
CA LEU A 72 -6.40 1.09 -3.21
C LEU A 72 -7.16 1.09 -1.89
N ILE A 73 -6.60 1.76 -0.90
CA ILE A 73 -7.17 1.84 0.44
C ILE A 73 -7.57 3.28 0.76
N GLY A 74 -8.79 3.44 1.28
CA GLY A 74 -9.34 4.71 1.74
C GLY A 74 -10.83 4.58 2.12
N ARG A 75 -11.44 5.60 2.73
CA ARG A 75 -10.92 6.97 2.95
C ARG A 75 -9.75 7.07 3.94
N VAL A 76 -9.66 6.18 4.92
CA VAL A 76 -8.54 6.14 5.88
C VAL A 76 -7.88 4.78 5.85
N ALA A 77 -6.62 4.76 5.41
CA ALA A 77 -5.76 3.59 5.44
C ALA A 77 -5.15 3.35 6.82
N GLY A 78 -5.17 2.10 7.29
CA GLY A 78 -4.80 1.72 8.65
C GLY A 78 -6.00 1.66 9.58
N ARG A 79 -5.74 1.69 10.89
CA ARG A 79 -6.73 1.51 11.96
C ARG A 79 -7.11 2.86 12.58
N ILE A 80 -8.41 3.10 12.74
CA ILE A 80 -8.97 4.15 13.60
C ILE A 80 -9.41 3.48 14.91
N GLU A 81 -8.79 3.91 16.01
CA GLU A 81 -9.06 3.39 17.34
C GLU A 81 -10.55 3.55 17.71
N ASN A 82 -11.13 2.53 18.33
CA ASN A 82 -12.55 2.47 18.72
C ASN A 82 -13.56 2.82 17.61
N ALA A 83 -13.14 2.78 16.33
CA ALA A 83 -13.97 3.12 15.17
C ALA A 83 -14.68 4.47 15.30
N GLN A 84 -14.04 5.48 15.86
CA GLN A 84 -14.66 6.78 16.08
C GLN A 84 -13.65 7.92 16.05
N PHE A 85 -14.11 9.14 15.78
CA PHE A 85 -13.31 10.35 15.91
C PHE A 85 -14.18 11.56 16.22
N GLU A 86 -13.56 12.65 16.70
CA GLU A 86 -14.23 13.93 16.92
C GLU A 86 -13.79 14.94 15.86
N LEU A 87 -14.73 15.63 15.24
CA LEU A 87 -14.48 16.68 14.27
C LEU A 87 -15.46 17.83 14.50
N ASP A 88 -14.93 19.06 14.61
CA ASP A 88 -15.70 20.28 14.86
C ASP A 88 -16.67 20.17 16.06
N GLY A 89 -16.22 19.50 17.14
CA GLY A 89 -17.00 19.29 18.37
C GLY A 89 -18.10 18.23 18.24
N LYS A 90 -18.12 17.43 17.16
CA LYS A 90 -19.08 16.35 16.92
C LYS A 90 -18.36 15.01 16.89
N SER A 91 -18.95 14.01 17.54
CA SER A 91 -18.48 12.62 17.46
C SER A 91 -19.01 11.95 16.19
N PHE A 92 -18.13 11.27 15.47
CA PHE A 92 -18.43 10.43 14.33
C PHE A 92 -18.12 8.97 14.70
N SER A 93 -19.05 8.07 14.42
CA SER A 93 -18.87 6.63 14.61
C SER A 93 -18.81 5.94 13.25
N LEU A 94 -17.86 5.04 13.10
CA LEU A 94 -17.60 4.27 11.90
C LEU A 94 -17.96 2.79 12.15
N PRO A 95 -18.24 2.00 11.10
CA PRO A 95 -18.44 0.57 11.26
C PRO A 95 -17.18 -0.12 11.80
N THR A 96 -17.32 -0.98 12.80
CA THR A 96 -16.22 -1.85 13.23
C THR A 96 -16.10 -3.03 12.27
N ASN A 97 -14.94 -3.20 11.65
CA ASN A 97 -14.65 -4.33 10.75
C ASN A 97 -13.39 -5.11 11.17
N GLU A 98 -12.72 -4.71 12.25
CA GLU A 98 -11.64 -5.46 12.88
C GLU A 98 -11.69 -5.27 14.40
N GLY A 99 -12.23 -6.25 15.12
CA GLY A 99 -12.45 -6.12 16.56
C GLY A 99 -13.31 -4.90 16.90
N ASN A 100 -12.80 -4.00 17.74
CA ASN A 100 -13.44 -2.74 18.11
C ASN A 100 -13.03 -1.56 17.21
N HIS A 101 -12.24 -1.82 16.17
CA HIS A 101 -11.59 -0.79 15.36
C HIS A 101 -12.18 -0.72 13.95
N HIS A 102 -11.90 0.40 13.30
CA HIS A 102 -12.23 0.60 11.91
C HIS A 102 -10.95 0.54 11.09
N LEU A 103 -10.90 -0.41 10.16
CA LEU A 103 -9.74 -0.73 9.35
C LEU A 103 -10.01 -0.38 7.88
N HIS A 104 -9.03 0.28 7.24
CA HIS A 104 -8.93 0.43 5.78
C HIS A 104 -10.17 1.02 5.09
N GLY A 105 -10.87 1.92 5.79
CA GLY A 105 -12.03 2.65 5.26
C GLY A 105 -13.37 1.91 5.36
N GLY A 106 -13.41 0.71 5.93
CA GLY A 106 -14.64 -0.06 6.15
C GLY A 106 -15.01 -0.99 4.99
N GLU A 107 -16.22 -1.53 5.02
CA GLU A 107 -16.75 -2.46 4.01
C GLU A 107 -18.13 -1.96 3.52
N PRO A 108 -18.27 -1.53 2.25
CA PRO A 108 -17.22 -1.44 1.24
C PRO A 108 -16.33 -0.20 1.43
N GLY A 109 -15.02 -0.33 1.27
CA GLY A 109 -14.08 0.78 1.14
C GLY A 109 -13.63 0.97 -0.32
N PHE A 110 -12.62 1.81 -0.57
CA PHE A 110 -12.07 2.02 -1.93
C PHE A 110 -11.66 0.72 -2.65
N HIS A 111 -11.21 -0.27 -1.88
CA HIS A 111 -10.80 -1.59 -2.33
C HIS A 111 -11.94 -2.47 -2.88
N LYS A 112 -13.21 -2.09 -2.65
CA LYS A 112 -14.42 -2.78 -3.14
C LYS A 112 -15.22 -1.97 -4.15
N SER A 113 -14.78 -0.76 -4.47
CA SER A 113 -15.47 0.11 -5.42
C SER A 113 -15.04 -0.21 -6.86
N ILE A 114 -15.97 -0.09 -7.81
CA ILE A 114 -15.64 -0.06 -9.24
C ILE A 114 -15.32 1.39 -9.61
N TRP A 115 -14.09 1.64 -10.03
CA TRP A 115 -13.62 2.97 -10.43
C TRP A 115 -13.96 3.24 -11.91
N ASP A 116 -14.30 4.49 -12.25
CA ASP A 116 -14.34 4.91 -13.66
C ASP A 116 -12.91 5.12 -14.13
N VAL A 117 -12.51 4.44 -15.21
CA VAL A 117 -11.10 4.40 -15.66
C VAL A 117 -10.97 4.96 -17.06
N LYS A 118 -10.06 5.92 -17.22
CA LYS A 118 -9.67 6.49 -18.52
C LYS A 118 -8.19 6.25 -18.77
N PRO A 119 -7.82 5.45 -19.78
CA PRO A 119 -6.42 5.30 -20.16
C PRO A 119 -5.90 6.57 -20.85
N PHE A 120 -4.60 6.83 -20.71
CA PHE A 120 -3.91 7.90 -21.42
C PHE A 120 -2.51 7.46 -21.87
N GLU A 121 -2.01 8.12 -22.91
CA GLU A 121 -0.66 7.95 -23.42
C GLU A 121 -0.09 9.34 -23.75
N ASN A 122 1.15 9.57 -23.37
CA ASN A 122 1.92 10.74 -23.79
C ASN A 122 3.30 10.28 -24.32
N GLN A 123 4.18 11.23 -24.67
CA GLN A 123 5.47 10.90 -25.29
C GLN A 123 6.43 10.12 -24.39
N GLU A 124 6.28 10.20 -23.07
CA GLU A 124 7.23 9.69 -22.08
C GLU A 124 6.64 8.57 -21.21
N SER A 125 5.31 8.45 -21.15
CA SER A 125 4.61 7.49 -20.30
C SER A 125 3.22 7.07 -20.81
N ILE A 126 2.74 5.95 -20.29
CA ILE A 126 1.35 5.49 -20.39
C ILE A 126 0.73 5.42 -18.99
N GLY A 127 -0.60 5.47 -18.90
CA GLY A 127 -1.24 5.38 -17.60
C GLY A 127 -2.75 5.27 -17.62
N LEU A 128 -3.33 5.27 -16.42
CA LEU A 128 -4.76 5.20 -16.15
C LEU A 128 -5.12 6.29 -15.15
N THR A 129 -6.18 7.04 -15.43
CA THR A 129 -6.85 7.90 -14.46
C THR A 129 -8.10 7.19 -13.96
N LEU A 130 -8.14 6.90 -12.66
CA LEU A 130 -9.24 6.26 -11.96
C LEU A 130 -9.98 7.33 -11.16
N THR A 131 -11.31 7.40 -11.28
CA THR A 131 -12.14 8.32 -10.50
C THR A 131 -13.22 7.60 -9.73
N LEU A 132 -13.48 8.07 -8.51
CA LEU A 132 -14.51 7.55 -7.61
C LEU A 132 -15.16 8.72 -6.85
N HIS A 133 -16.49 8.70 -6.80
CA HIS A 133 -17.26 9.58 -5.94
C HIS A 133 -17.70 8.80 -4.69
N SER A 134 -17.26 9.23 -3.52
CA SER A 134 -17.67 8.68 -2.22
C SER A 134 -18.65 9.66 -1.57
N PRO A 135 -19.94 9.30 -1.40
CA PRO A 135 -20.96 10.22 -0.91
C PRO A 135 -20.80 10.54 0.60
N ASP A 136 -21.38 11.66 1.02
CA ASP A 136 -21.49 12.03 2.44
C ASP A 136 -22.12 10.91 3.27
N GLY A 137 -21.48 10.57 4.38
CA GLY A 137 -21.91 9.54 5.32
C GLY A 137 -21.55 8.11 4.92
N GLU A 138 -20.88 7.88 3.78
CA GLU A 138 -20.38 6.55 3.42
C GLU A 138 -19.42 6.04 4.50
N ASN A 139 -19.71 4.87 5.07
CA ASN A 139 -19.04 4.31 6.25
C ASN A 139 -18.90 5.28 7.44
N GLY A 140 -19.78 6.27 7.55
CA GLY A 140 -19.79 7.25 8.63
C GLY A 140 -18.85 8.45 8.44
N TYR A 141 -18.13 8.54 7.32
CA TYR A 141 -17.26 9.69 7.02
C TYR A 141 -18.08 10.91 6.54
N PRO A 142 -17.85 12.11 7.09
CA PRO A 142 -18.53 13.32 6.63
C PRO A 142 -18.01 13.80 5.28
N GLY A 143 -18.88 14.45 4.52
CA GLY A 143 -18.58 15.11 3.25
C GLY A 143 -18.63 14.16 2.06
N ASN A 144 -19.13 14.68 0.94
CA ASN A 144 -18.87 14.06 -0.35
C ASN A 144 -17.37 14.22 -0.66
N LEU A 145 -16.76 13.17 -1.18
CA LEU A 145 -15.36 13.13 -1.57
C LEU A 145 -15.26 12.67 -3.01
N ASP A 146 -14.69 13.52 -3.86
CA ASP A 146 -14.27 13.14 -5.21
C ASP A 146 -12.78 12.77 -5.17
N MET A 147 -12.48 11.51 -5.52
CA MET A 147 -11.11 11.00 -5.60
C MET A 147 -10.71 10.74 -7.05
N THR A 148 -9.48 11.13 -7.36
CA THR A 148 -8.77 10.75 -8.59
C THR A 148 -7.47 10.05 -8.21
N VAL A 149 -7.22 8.86 -8.75
CA VAL A 149 -5.95 8.15 -8.63
C VAL A 149 -5.37 7.95 -10.03
N THR A 150 -4.12 8.34 -10.22
CA THR A 150 -3.44 8.20 -11.51
C THR A 150 -2.30 7.20 -11.38
N TYR A 151 -2.40 6.11 -12.14
CA TYR A 151 -1.31 5.16 -12.33
C TYR A 151 -0.53 5.52 -13.58
N THR A 152 0.78 5.75 -13.46
CA THR A 152 1.64 6.11 -14.59
C THR A 152 2.84 5.17 -14.66
N LEU A 153 3.08 4.58 -15.83
CA LEU A 153 4.27 3.80 -16.14
C LEU A 153 5.10 4.54 -17.19
N SER A 154 6.33 4.92 -16.82
CA SER A 154 7.28 5.53 -17.75
C SER A 154 8.18 4.50 -18.43
N ASN A 155 8.90 4.94 -19.46
CA ASN A 155 9.95 4.13 -20.08
C ASN A 155 11.19 3.95 -19.19
N ASP A 156 11.34 4.67 -18.08
CA ASP A 156 12.46 4.47 -17.13
C ASP A 156 12.19 3.38 -16.08
N ASN A 157 11.16 2.54 -16.29
CA ASN A 157 10.68 1.55 -15.32
C ASN A 157 10.24 2.18 -13.98
N ASP A 158 9.66 3.38 -14.06
CA ASP A 158 9.08 4.06 -12.91
C ASP A 158 7.56 3.89 -12.96
N PHE A 159 7.02 3.33 -11.89
CA PHE A 159 5.59 3.19 -11.70
C PHE A 159 5.12 4.15 -10.60
N THR A 160 4.39 5.19 -10.98
CA THR A 160 3.92 6.24 -10.10
C THR A 160 2.43 6.09 -9.80
N ILE A 161 2.06 6.28 -8.54
CA ILE A 161 0.69 6.39 -8.06
C ILE A 161 0.50 7.79 -7.48
N SER A 162 -0.31 8.61 -8.14
CA SER A 162 -0.67 9.96 -7.67
C SER A 162 -2.12 9.96 -7.20
N TYR A 163 -2.40 10.61 -6.07
CA TYR A 163 -3.70 10.66 -5.42
C TYR A 163 -4.13 12.12 -5.31
N GLU A 164 -5.32 12.43 -5.79
CA GLU A 164 -5.97 13.72 -5.63
C GLU A 164 -7.37 13.55 -5.04
N GLY A 165 -7.70 14.35 -4.03
CA GLY A 165 -9.00 14.28 -3.35
C GLY A 165 -9.50 15.66 -2.98
N THR A 166 -10.81 15.90 -3.10
CA THR A 166 -11.44 17.13 -2.60
C THR A 166 -12.77 16.79 -1.94
N ALA A 167 -12.97 17.33 -0.73
CA ALA A 167 -14.18 17.12 0.05
C ALA A 167 -15.01 18.41 0.18
N ASP A 168 -16.33 18.28 0.24
CA ASP A 168 -17.25 19.42 0.40
C ASP A 168 -17.59 19.76 1.87
N GLN A 169 -17.01 18.99 2.80
CA GLN A 169 -17.00 19.21 4.25
C GLN A 169 -15.61 18.86 4.80
N ASN A 170 -15.29 19.34 5.99
CA ASN A 170 -14.12 18.85 6.71
C ASN A 170 -14.26 17.34 6.92
N THR A 171 -13.18 16.59 6.73
CA THR A 171 -13.19 15.12 6.87
C THR A 171 -11.80 14.59 7.23
N VAL A 172 -11.64 13.27 7.25
CA VAL A 172 -10.34 12.59 7.35
C VAL A 172 -10.03 11.85 6.06
N LEU A 173 -8.78 11.96 5.59
CA LEU A 173 -8.31 11.30 4.38
C LEU A 173 -6.83 10.95 4.50
N THR A 174 -6.52 9.67 4.36
CA THR A 174 -5.15 9.18 4.14
C THR A 174 -5.25 7.89 3.35
N THR A 175 -4.62 7.84 2.19
CA THR A 175 -4.79 6.77 1.21
C THR A 175 -3.47 6.12 0.89
N THR A 176 -3.51 4.85 0.49
CA THR A 176 -2.34 4.09 0.07
C THR A 176 -2.72 3.05 -0.99
N ASN A 177 -1.72 2.34 -1.52
CA ASN A 177 -1.88 1.09 -2.24
C ASN A 177 -1.26 -0.05 -1.42
N HIS A 178 -1.95 -1.19 -1.37
CA HIS A 178 -1.59 -2.33 -0.53
C HIS A 178 -0.97 -3.50 -1.33
N SER A 179 -0.12 -3.20 -2.32
CA SER A 179 0.66 -4.20 -3.06
C SER A 179 1.68 -4.91 -2.18
N TYR A 180 1.75 -6.23 -2.34
CA TYR A 180 2.69 -7.11 -1.65
C TYR A 180 3.84 -7.47 -2.58
N PHE A 181 4.98 -6.81 -2.42
CA PHE A 181 6.15 -7.00 -3.26
C PHE A 181 6.96 -8.24 -2.85
N ASN A 182 7.45 -8.98 -3.84
CA ASN A 182 8.47 -9.99 -3.68
C ASN A 182 9.40 -9.95 -4.89
N LEU A 183 10.53 -9.26 -4.72
CA LEU A 183 11.48 -8.96 -5.80
C LEU A 183 12.25 -10.18 -6.32
N SER A 184 12.14 -11.35 -5.68
CA SER A 184 12.77 -12.56 -6.21
C SER A 184 12.23 -12.92 -7.60
N GLY A 185 10.99 -12.55 -7.91
CA GLY A 185 10.24 -13.02 -9.08
C GLY A 185 9.75 -14.47 -8.93
N ASP A 186 10.38 -15.25 -8.05
CA ASP A 186 9.88 -16.54 -7.59
C ASP A 186 8.92 -16.31 -6.41
N LEU A 187 7.65 -16.10 -6.73
CA LEU A 187 6.56 -15.95 -5.77
C LEU A 187 6.22 -17.26 -5.04
N THR A 188 7.08 -18.28 -5.14
CA THR A 188 7.09 -19.42 -4.23
C THR A 188 8.10 -19.30 -3.09
N SER A 189 9.08 -18.40 -3.18
CA SER A 189 10.03 -18.13 -2.11
C SER A 189 9.56 -17.00 -1.19
N ASP A 190 9.90 -17.06 0.10
CA ASP A 190 9.59 -15.98 1.05
C ASP A 190 10.56 -14.78 0.93
N ILE A 191 10.20 -13.64 1.53
CA ILE A 191 10.98 -12.39 1.45
C ILE A 191 12.02 -12.24 2.57
N LYS A 192 12.34 -13.29 3.33
CA LYS A 192 13.19 -13.18 4.54
C LYS A 192 14.61 -12.70 4.23
N ASP A 193 15.12 -13.00 3.04
CA ASP A 193 16.46 -12.59 2.61
C ASP A 193 16.51 -11.22 1.93
N HIS A 194 15.37 -10.57 1.65
CA HIS A 194 15.34 -9.22 1.11
C HIS A 194 16.04 -8.25 2.07
N ASN A 195 16.86 -7.37 1.51
CA ASN A 195 17.51 -6.29 2.22
C ASN A 195 16.68 -5.01 2.07
N ILE A 196 16.36 -4.37 3.18
CA ILE A 196 15.54 -3.16 3.24
C ILE A 196 16.40 -2.04 3.82
N THR A 197 16.40 -0.90 3.15
CA THR A 197 16.91 0.37 3.68
C THR A 197 15.77 1.35 3.80
N LEU A 198 15.68 2.08 4.92
CA LEU A 198 14.60 3.03 5.19
C LEU A 198 15.15 4.37 5.72
N ASP A 199 14.65 5.48 5.20
CA ASP A 199 14.96 6.84 5.65
C ASP A 199 14.14 7.21 6.90
N SER A 200 14.36 6.48 8.00
CA SER A 200 13.61 6.65 9.23
C SER A 200 14.44 6.36 10.47
N SER A 201 14.41 7.28 11.43
CA SER A 201 15.01 7.15 12.75
C SER A 201 14.00 6.77 13.83
N GLN A 202 12.70 6.73 13.50
CA GLN A 202 11.63 6.46 14.44
C GLN A 202 10.49 5.64 13.84
N PHE A 203 9.90 4.77 14.66
CA PHE A 203 8.67 4.05 14.34
C PHE A 203 7.66 4.18 15.48
N VAL A 204 6.41 3.83 15.20
CA VAL A 204 5.30 3.98 16.15
C VAL A 204 5.14 2.70 16.97
N GLU A 205 5.04 2.87 18.29
CA GLU A 205 4.71 1.78 19.20
C GLU A 205 3.24 1.37 19.02
N LEU A 206 3.01 0.07 18.88
CA LEU A 206 1.69 -0.56 18.84
C LEU A 206 1.43 -1.34 20.13
N ASP A 207 0.16 -1.43 20.50
CA ASP A 207 -0.32 -2.37 21.51
C ASP A 207 -0.64 -3.76 20.91
N GLU A 208 -1.15 -4.66 21.75
CA GLU A 208 -1.48 -6.04 21.37
C GLU A 208 -2.67 -6.16 20.39
N GLU A 209 -3.44 -5.08 20.19
CA GLU A 209 -4.50 -4.97 19.17
C GLU A 209 -3.99 -4.28 17.89
N LEU A 210 -2.67 -4.04 17.81
CA LEU A 210 -1.99 -3.32 16.72
C LEU A 210 -2.45 -1.87 16.58
N ILE A 211 -2.89 -1.25 17.68
CA ILE A 211 -3.27 0.15 17.74
C ILE A 211 -2.07 1.00 18.18
N PRO A 212 -1.80 2.14 17.50
CA PRO A 212 -0.79 3.09 17.95
C PRO A 212 -1.01 3.56 19.39
N THR A 213 0.02 3.48 20.23
CA THR A 213 -0.06 4.00 21.62
C THR A 213 0.17 5.52 21.70
N GLY A 214 0.46 6.15 20.56
CA GLY A 214 0.93 7.53 20.45
C GLY A 214 2.43 7.70 20.71
N LYS A 215 3.15 6.68 21.20
CA LYS A 215 4.61 6.77 21.39
C LYS A 215 5.37 6.52 20.10
N LYS A 216 6.42 7.32 19.90
CA LYS A 216 7.39 7.16 18.82
C LYS A 216 8.70 6.66 19.42
N LEU A 217 9.13 5.48 18.99
CA LEU A 217 10.35 4.83 19.47
C LEU A 217 11.50 5.11 18.51
N ALA A 218 12.69 5.34 19.06
CA ALA A 218 13.91 5.43 18.25
C ALA A 218 14.30 4.03 17.73
N VAL A 219 14.85 3.97 16.52
CA VAL A 219 15.27 2.71 15.91
C VAL A 219 16.61 2.19 16.46
N ASP A 220 17.42 3.06 17.06
CA ASP A 220 18.79 2.73 17.50
C ASP A 220 18.84 1.46 18.37
N GLN A 221 19.75 0.56 18.02
CA GLN A 221 19.98 -0.71 18.73
C GLN A 221 18.76 -1.65 18.74
N THR A 222 17.85 -1.52 17.77
CA THR A 222 16.70 -2.42 17.59
C THR A 222 16.74 -3.12 16.22
N ALA A 223 15.85 -4.11 16.02
CA ALA A 223 15.62 -4.70 14.70
C ALA A 223 14.96 -3.73 13.71
N TYR A 224 14.51 -2.56 14.16
CA TYR A 224 13.86 -1.52 13.36
C TYR A 224 14.86 -0.54 12.73
N ASP A 225 16.17 -0.65 13.03
CA ASP A 225 17.18 0.17 12.38
C ASP A 225 17.50 -0.35 10.98
N PHE A 226 16.80 0.22 10.00
CA PHE A 226 16.98 -0.03 8.56
C PHE A 226 17.83 1.05 7.88
N ARG A 227 18.38 2.04 8.60
CA ARG A 227 19.04 3.22 7.98
C ARG A 227 20.27 2.87 7.13
N GLN A 228 20.90 1.74 7.42
CA GLN A 228 22.09 1.21 6.76
C GLN A 228 21.85 -0.11 6.01
N GLY A 229 20.59 -0.48 5.79
CA GLY A 229 20.24 -1.76 5.18
C GLY A 229 20.18 -2.90 6.20
N ARG A 230 19.12 -3.71 6.16
CA ARG A 230 18.90 -4.86 7.05
C ARG A 230 18.07 -5.93 6.37
N LYS A 231 18.34 -7.20 6.69
CA LYS A 231 17.52 -8.31 6.18
C LYS A 231 16.21 -8.42 6.94
N MET A 232 15.13 -8.73 6.23
CA MET A 232 13.80 -8.91 6.82
C MET A 232 13.82 -9.95 7.97
N LYS A 233 14.54 -11.07 7.80
CA LYS A 233 14.66 -12.16 8.80
C LYS A 233 15.12 -11.71 10.19
N ASP A 234 15.79 -10.57 10.30
CA ASP A 234 16.24 -10.05 11.58
C ASP A 234 15.03 -9.71 12.47
N GLY A 235 13.90 -9.28 11.90
CA GLY A 235 12.66 -9.05 12.66
C GLY A 235 11.94 -10.35 13.03
N VAL A 236 12.02 -11.36 12.17
CA VAL A 236 11.42 -12.69 12.40
C VAL A 236 12.07 -13.39 13.60
N THR A 237 13.36 -13.15 13.82
CA THR A 237 14.15 -13.77 14.89
C THR A 237 14.41 -12.84 16.07
N SER A 238 13.87 -11.62 16.04
CA SER A 238 14.05 -10.61 17.09
C SER A 238 13.14 -10.90 18.29
N ASP A 239 13.71 -10.77 19.49
CA ASP A 239 12.97 -10.77 20.77
C ASP A 239 12.54 -9.36 21.20
N PHE A 240 12.75 -8.34 20.36
CA PHE A 240 12.27 -7.00 20.65
C PHE A 240 10.74 -7.01 20.70
N HIS A 241 10.17 -6.45 21.77
CA HIS A 241 8.75 -6.62 22.11
C HIS A 241 7.80 -6.29 20.94
N GLN A 242 8.08 -5.24 20.17
CA GLN A 242 7.22 -4.85 19.05
C GLN A 242 7.26 -5.85 17.87
N ASN A 243 8.35 -6.61 17.69
CA ASN A 243 8.35 -7.72 16.73
C ASN A 243 7.45 -8.86 17.20
N LEU A 244 7.37 -9.09 18.51
CA LEU A 244 6.49 -10.12 19.09
C LEU A 244 5.01 -9.71 18.97
N VAL A 245 4.69 -8.43 19.23
CA VAL A 245 3.36 -7.83 19.01
C VAL A 245 2.93 -8.00 17.56
N ALA A 246 3.81 -7.72 16.60
CA ALA A 246 3.56 -7.98 15.19
C ALA A 246 3.75 -9.46 14.80
N ASN A 247 3.64 -10.42 15.72
CA ASN A 247 3.72 -11.85 15.44
C ASN A 247 4.99 -12.23 14.64
N HIS A 248 6.16 -11.91 15.18
CA HIS A 248 7.48 -12.20 14.61
C HIS A 248 7.71 -11.60 13.21
N GLY A 249 7.51 -10.29 13.09
CA GLY A 249 7.77 -9.56 11.85
C GLY A 249 7.68 -8.06 12.06
N TYR A 250 7.21 -7.36 11.03
CA TYR A 250 6.92 -5.93 11.07
C TYR A 250 5.52 -5.68 10.51
N ASP A 251 4.76 -4.86 11.22
CA ASP A 251 3.48 -4.29 10.80
C ASP A 251 3.37 -2.86 11.37
N HIS A 252 4.39 -2.03 11.15
CA HIS A 252 4.56 -0.77 11.88
C HIS A 252 4.65 0.43 10.95
N TYR A 253 4.17 1.57 11.45
CA TYR A 253 4.37 2.87 10.82
C TYR A 253 5.76 3.43 11.16
N PHE A 254 6.55 3.71 10.13
CA PHE A 254 7.82 4.41 10.21
C PHE A 254 7.62 5.85 9.75
N ILE A 255 8.13 6.79 10.54
CA ILE A 255 8.07 8.22 10.21
C ILE A 255 9.32 8.54 9.41
N PHE A 256 9.17 9.13 8.22
CA PHE A 256 10.34 9.46 7.41
C PHE A 256 11.08 10.66 8.00
N ASP A 257 12.41 10.55 8.08
CA ASP A 257 13.31 11.64 8.50
C ASP A 257 13.38 12.76 7.43
N GLN A 258 12.94 12.45 6.22
CA GLN A 258 13.01 13.30 5.04
C GLN A 258 14.45 13.71 4.66
N SER A 259 15.43 12.87 4.99
CA SER A 259 16.86 13.18 4.86
C SER A 259 17.47 12.73 3.53
N LYS A 260 16.81 11.82 2.83
CA LYS A 260 17.23 11.26 1.53
C LYS A 260 16.24 11.61 0.42
N GLU A 261 16.52 11.27 -0.82
CA GLU A 261 15.52 11.32 -1.89
C GLU A 261 14.66 10.06 -1.85
N GLU A 262 15.30 8.88 -1.90
CA GLU A 262 14.62 7.61 -1.74
C GLU A 262 14.29 7.35 -0.27
N ARG A 263 13.00 7.15 0.00
CA ARG A 263 12.45 6.88 1.33
C ARG A 263 12.64 5.44 1.75
N ALA A 264 12.56 4.52 0.80
CA ALA A 264 12.81 3.10 1.00
C ALA A 264 13.59 2.53 -0.19
N ILE A 265 14.44 1.54 0.07
CA ILE A 265 15.08 0.72 -0.96
C ILE A 265 14.95 -0.74 -0.53
N VAL A 266 14.43 -1.59 -1.41
CA VAL A 266 14.33 -3.03 -1.19
C VAL A 266 15.17 -3.73 -2.26
N ARG A 267 15.96 -4.72 -1.85
CA ARG A 267 16.84 -5.49 -2.74
C ARG A 267 16.66 -6.97 -2.52
N ASP A 268 16.67 -7.72 -3.60
CA ASP A 268 16.89 -9.17 -3.59
C ASP A 268 18.27 -9.48 -4.22
N ASP A 269 19.16 -10.09 -3.45
CA ASP A 269 20.54 -10.37 -3.89
C ASP A 269 20.59 -11.36 -5.05
N LYS A 270 19.66 -12.33 -5.08
CA LYS A 270 19.66 -13.41 -6.07
C LYS A 270 19.31 -12.93 -7.47
N SER A 271 18.19 -12.23 -7.61
CA SER A 271 17.78 -11.63 -8.88
C SER A 271 18.59 -10.37 -9.21
N GLY A 272 19.08 -9.64 -8.21
CA GLY A 272 19.63 -8.30 -8.42
C GLY A 272 18.57 -7.24 -8.72
N ARG A 273 17.28 -7.53 -8.49
CA ARG A 273 16.23 -6.51 -8.54
C ARG A 273 16.32 -5.58 -7.33
N GLU A 274 16.11 -4.31 -7.60
CA GLU A 274 16.03 -3.24 -6.62
C GLU A 274 14.74 -2.45 -6.85
N LEU A 275 13.99 -2.22 -5.78
CA LEU A 275 12.84 -1.34 -5.75
C LEU A 275 13.20 -0.13 -4.90
N ARG A 276 13.27 1.06 -5.50
CA ARG A 276 13.38 2.31 -4.75
C ARG A 276 12.04 3.01 -4.67
N VAL A 277 11.73 3.61 -3.53
CA VAL A 277 10.48 4.32 -3.30
C VAL A 277 10.77 5.78 -3.02
N THR A 278 10.24 6.66 -3.85
CA THR A 278 10.14 8.11 -3.56
C THR A 278 8.67 8.44 -3.26
N THR A 279 8.44 9.39 -2.36
CA THR A 279 7.08 9.82 -2.01
C THR A 279 7.09 11.17 -1.30
N ASN A 280 5.99 11.92 -1.43
CA ASN A 280 5.70 13.10 -0.62
C ASN A 280 4.85 12.78 0.63
N GLN A 281 4.57 11.51 0.89
CA GLN A 281 3.95 11.05 2.14
C GLN A 281 4.93 11.16 3.31
N PRO A 282 4.44 11.40 4.53
CA PRO A 282 5.31 11.65 5.68
C PRO A 282 5.86 10.38 6.35
N GLY A 283 5.37 9.20 5.95
CA GLY A 283 5.82 7.92 6.49
C GLY A 283 5.28 6.74 5.71
N VAL A 284 5.51 5.55 6.22
CA VAL A 284 5.14 4.28 5.58
C VAL A 284 4.76 3.24 6.62
N VAL A 285 3.67 2.50 6.38
CA VAL A 285 3.47 1.23 7.07
C VAL A 285 4.27 0.16 6.32
N MET A 286 5.20 -0.48 7.02
CA MET A 286 5.94 -1.62 6.49
C MET A 286 5.37 -2.90 7.10
N TYR A 287 4.71 -3.69 6.26
CA TYR A 287 4.11 -4.96 6.65
C TYR A 287 4.77 -6.15 5.93
N THR A 288 5.19 -7.15 6.69
CA THR A 288 5.99 -8.28 6.18
C THR A 288 5.20 -9.58 6.00
N SER A 289 3.88 -9.50 5.79
CA SER A 289 3.03 -10.69 5.64
C SER A 289 3.11 -11.68 6.81
N ASN A 290 3.47 -11.22 8.00
CA ASN A 290 3.60 -12.04 9.21
C ASN A 290 2.24 -12.56 9.71
N ASN A 291 1.15 -11.86 9.40
CA ASN A 291 -0.23 -12.23 9.70
C ASN A 291 -1.02 -12.64 8.43
N LEU A 292 -0.34 -12.94 7.31
CA LEU A 292 -1.03 -13.31 6.09
C LEU A 292 -1.81 -14.62 6.31
N PRO A 293 -3.13 -14.66 6.06
CA PRO A 293 -3.92 -15.87 6.23
C PRO A 293 -3.36 -17.00 5.39
N GLU A 294 -3.31 -18.22 5.92
CA GLU A 294 -2.88 -19.40 5.17
C GLU A 294 -4.02 -19.94 4.30
N GLY A 295 -3.68 -20.48 3.13
CA GLY A 295 -4.64 -21.20 2.27
C GLY A 295 -5.44 -20.34 1.28
N LEU A 296 -5.12 -19.06 1.14
CA LEU A 296 -5.64 -18.24 0.03
C LEU A 296 -5.00 -18.70 -1.29
N HIS A 297 -5.81 -18.88 -2.33
CA HIS A 297 -5.35 -19.41 -3.62
C HIS A 297 -4.70 -18.34 -4.50
N LEU A 298 -3.38 -18.17 -4.36
CA LEU A 298 -2.59 -17.25 -5.19
C LEU A 298 -2.17 -17.94 -6.49
N ARG A 299 -1.72 -17.16 -7.48
CA ARG A 299 -1.38 -17.68 -8.82
C ARG A 299 -0.33 -18.76 -8.80
N GLU A 300 0.73 -18.56 -8.02
CA GLU A 300 1.91 -19.41 -8.00
C GLU A 300 1.87 -20.45 -6.88
N ARG A 301 1.10 -20.20 -5.81
CA ARG A 301 0.95 -21.08 -4.64
C ARG A 301 -0.19 -20.65 -3.72
N ASP A 302 -0.50 -21.45 -2.71
CA ASP A 302 -1.30 -20.97 -1.59
C ASP A 302 -0.49 -20.01 -0.71
N SER A 303 -1.20 -19.04 -0.11
CA SER A 303 -0.61 -18.04 0.79
C SER A 303 0.05 -18.67 2.00
N VAL A 304 1.20 -18.11 2.35
CA VAL A 304 1.99 -18.47 3.52
C VAL A 304 2.61 -17.21 4.11
N ARG A 305 2.94 -17.23 5.40
CA ARG A 305 3.59 -16.11 6.07
C ARG A 305 4.86 -15.68 5.36
N TYR A 306 5.13 -14.38 5.39
CA TYR A 306 6.34 -13.76 4.82
C TYR A 306 6.48 -13.85 3.31
N LEU A 307 5.38 -14.02 2.57
CA LEU A 307 5.47 -14.16 1.12
C LEU A 307 5.70 -12.82 0.40
N GLY A 308 5.35 -11.69 1.02
CA GLY A 308 5.46 -10.37 0.41
C GLY A 308 5.63 -9.22 1.40
N LEU A 309 6.12 -8.10 0.90
CA LEU A 309 6.37 -6.86 1.62
C LEU A 309 5.40 -5.79 1.15
N CYS A 310 4.63 -5.20 2.05
CA CYS A 310 3.91 -3.96 1.78
C CYS A 310 4.75 -2.76 2.21
N LEU A 311 4.73 -1.72 1.37
CA LEU A 311 5.27 -0.40 1.66
C LEU A 311 4.18 0.64 1.43
N GLU A 312 3.29 0.77 2.41
CA GLU A 312 2.12 1.61 2.34
C GLU A 312 2.46 3.05 2.76
N THR A 313 2.88 3.86 1.79
CA THR A 313 3.24 5.27 2.01
C THR A 313 1.99 6.09 2.33
N GLN A 314 1.90 6.63 3.54
CA GLN A 314 0.71 7.35 4.02
C GLN A 314 1.01 8.25 5.23
N ALA A 315 0.06 9.10 5.60
CA ALA A 315 -0.01 9.64 6.95
C ALA A 315 -0.69 8.64 7.89
N SER A 316 -0.32 8.64 9.18
CA SER A 316 -0.88 7.71 10.16
C SER A 316 -2.21 8.21 10.72
N PRO A 317 -3.27 7.37 10.73
CA PRO A 317 -4.53 7.69 11.43
C PRO A 317 -4.37 7.91 12.92
N ALA A 318 -3.22 7.54 13.51
CA ALA A 318 -2.88 7.88 14.89
C ALA A 318 -3.02 9.39 15.18
N SER A 319 -2.83 10.26 14.17
CA SER A 319 -3.01 11.71 14.31
C SER A 319 -4.43 12.16 14.68
N ILE A 320 -5.42 11.26 14.58
CA ILE A 320 -6.79 11.50 15.04
C ILE A 320 -6.87 11.55 16.57
N HIS A 321 -6.10 10.70 17.26
CA HIS A 321 -6.17 10.51 18.72
C HIS A 321 -4.89 10.94 19.46
N HIS A 322 -3.80 11.16 18.74
CA HIS A 322 -2.49 11.47 19.31
C HIS A 322 -1.85 12.68 18.63
N ASP A 323 -1.38 13.60 19.46
CA ASP A 323 -0.64 14.78 18.99
C ASP A 323 0.73 14.42 18.42
N GLY A 324 1.25 15.33 17.58
CA GLY A 324 2.60 15.27 17.03
C GLY A 324 2.76 14.36 15.82
N PHE A 325 1.71 13.70 15.34
CA PHE A 325 1.72 12.96 14.09
C PHE A 325 1.38 13.87 12.89
N PRO A 326 1.90 13.56 11.68
CA PRO A 326 1.41 14.20 10.46
C PRO A 326 -0.11 14.03 10.33
N SER A 327 -0.80 15.13 10.03
CA SER A 327 -2.26 15.16 10.04
C SER A 327 -2.88 14.34 8.90
N VAL A 328 -4.04 13.74 9.19
CA VAL A 328 -4.96 13.13 8.21
C VAL A 328 -6.24 13.94 8.02
N TRP A 329 -6.36 15.11 8.65
CA TRP A 329 -7.51 15.99 8.48
C TRP A 329 -7.46 16.64 7.10
N LEU A 330 -8.60 16.71 6.42
CA LEU A 330 -8.78 17.40 5.15
C LEU A 330 -9.82 18.49 5.34
N GLU A 331 -9.43 19.75 5.16
CA GLU A 331 -10.35 20.87 5.24
C GLU A 331 -11.26 20.91 4.00
N LYS A 332 -12.48 21.41 4.19
CA LYS A 332 -13.44 21.62 3.11
C LYS A 332 -12.82 22.44 1.97
N GLY A 333 -12.86 21.89 0.76
CA GLY A 333 -12.36 22.54 -0.46
C GLY A 333 -10.84 22.57 -0.59
N GLU A 334 -10.09 22.02 0.38
CA GLU A 334 -8.67 21.76 0.22
C GLU A 334 -8.45 20.57 -0.72
N THR A 335 -7.37 20.62 -1.51
CA THR A 335 -6.96 19.51 -2.35
C THR A 335 -5.95 18.64 -1.61
N TYR A 336 -6.36 17.41 -1.28
CA TYR A 336 -5.42 16.35 -0.94
C TYR A 336 -4.61 16.01 -2.18
N SER A 337 -3.28 16.03 -2.08
CA SER A 337 -2.37 15.67 -3.17
C SER A 337 -1.19 14.88 -2.62
N LYS A 338 -1.10 13.60 -3.02
CA LYS A 338 -0.04 12.68 -2.61
C LYS A 338 0.50 11.90 -3.79
N GLU A 339 1.75 11.50 -3.73
CA GLU A 339 2.40 10.76 -4.79
C GLU A 339 3.44 9.80 -4.23
N THR A 340 3.50 8.61 -4.83
CA THR A 340 4.51 7.59 -4.56
C THR A 340 4.98 6.98 -5.87
N THR A 341 6.29 6.96 -6.08
CA THR A 341 6.91 6.31 -7.24
C THR A 341 7.75 5.12 -6.82
N PHE A 342 7.47 4.00 -7.47
CA PHE A 342 8.19 2.74 -7.39
C PHE A 342 9.16 2.65 -8.57
N HIS A 343 10.44 2.89 -8.30
CA HIS A 343 11.51 2.83 -9.29
C HIS A 343 12.07 1.40 -9.34
N PHE A 344 11.80 0.67 -10.42
CA PHE A 344 12.36 -0.66 -10.62
C PHE A 344 13.72 -0.55 -11.29
N ARG A 345 14.75 -1.04 -10.61
CA ARG A 345 16.16 -0.98 -11.04
C ARG A 345 16.80 -2.35 -10.88
N THR A 346 17.98 -2.51 -11.46
CA THR A 346 18.83 -3.67 -11.27
C THR A 346 20.20 -3.24 -10.74
N TYR A 347 20.86 -4.11 -9.99
CA TYR A 347 22.21 -3.86 -9.48
C TYR A 347 23.10 -5.09 -9.65
N ALA A 348 24.41 -4.81 -9.70
CA ALA A 348 25.47 -5.78 -9.98
C ALA A 348 25.84 -6.64 -8.76
#